data_AF-W4QA47-F1
#
_entry.id   AF-W4QA47-F1
#
_cell.length_a   1.000
_cell.length_b   1.000
_cell.length_c   1.000
_cell.angle_alpha   90.00
_cell.angle_beta   90.00
_cell.angle_gamma   90.00
#
_symmetry.space_group_name_H-M   'P 1'
#
loop_
_entity.id
_entity.type
_entity.pdbx_description
1 polymer ?
#
loop_
_entity_poly.entity_id
_entity_poly.type
_entity_poly.pdbx_seq_one_letter_code
_entity_poly.pdbx_strand_id
1 'polypeptide(L)'
;MSDSHQLVKAGYHLFIEYCEKDKDFLIKGNDVMKKFKVRCERYVKDEDDALFETSFLISGLKDFAASGSAAVAQPNFIAFMELPETRMKVKQLIELRFCGERASEWLPKVEELNLQGDLFAFVESNGGLKPHLFFHRFHNLLFPNQSTAIGEGTRLKQTAEMFGIVNRKKMSSIRMQAAVRNRSNSYLREMGVFDELSDFAKTAIPWFVYEAAQ
;
A
#
# COMPACT_ATOMS: atom_id res chain seq x y z
N MET A 1 -10.25 -26.96 -6.92
CA MET A 1 -9.78 -25.72 -6.28
C MET A 1 -8.39 -25.45 -6.82
N SER A 2 -8.09 -24.26 -7.35
CA SER A 2 -6.78 -23.97 -7.99
C SER A 2 -5.65 -23.88 -6.96
N ASP A 3 -4.41 -24.10 -7.39
CA ASP A 3 -3.21 -23.99 -6.54
C ASP A 3 -3.11 -22.60 -5.89
N SER A 4 -3.43 -21.54 -6.65
CA SER A 4 -3.47 -20.17 -6.14
C SER A 4 -4.51 -19.96 -5.02
N HIS A 5 -5.65 -20.64 -5.07
CA HIS A 5 -6.66 -20.56 -4.01
C HIS A 5 -6.13 -21.24 -2.73
N GLN A 6 -5.48 -22.40 -2.84
CA GLN A 6 -4.85 -23.05 -1.67
C GLN A 6 -3.75 -22.18 -1.05
N LEU A 7 -2.95 -21.49 -1.88
CA LEU A 7 -1.95 -20.54 -1.39
C LEU A 7 -2.57 -19.36 -0.65
N VAL A 8 -3.68 -18.78 -1.14
CA VAL A 8 -4.39 -17.72 -0.40
C VAL A 8 -4.94 -18.23 0.92
N LYS A 9 -5.48 -19.46 0.94
CA LYS A 9 -5.96 -20.08 2.17
C LYS A 9 -4.83 -20.28 3.18
N ALA A 10 -3.67 -20.77 2.74
CA ALA A 10 -2.49 -20.93 3.59
C ALA A 10 -2.01 -19.57 4.14
N GLY A 11 -1.90 -18.54 3.29
CA GLY A 11 -1.53 -17.20 3.72
C GLY A 11 -2.54 -16.56 4.68
N TYR A 12 -3.84 -16.81 4.48
CA TYR A 12 -4.87 -16.38 5.43
C TYR A 12 -4.69 -17.04 6.80
N HIS A 13 -4.48 -18.36 6.86
CA HIS A 13 -4.25 -19.04 8.13
C HIS A 13 -2.97 -18.56 8.83
N LEU A 14 -1.89 -18.35 8.07
CA LEU A 14 -0.65 -17.80 8.61
C LEU A 14 -0.85 -16.37 9.15
N PHE A 15 -1.66 -15.56 8.48
CA PHE A 15 -2.05 -14.24 8.96
C PHE A 15 -2.84 -14.32 10.29
N ILE A 16 -3.79 -15.23 10.41
CA ILE A 16 -4.57 -15.42 11.65
C ILE A 16 -3.65 -15.85 12.80
N GLU A 17 -2.78 -16.86 12.57
CA GLU A 17 -1.80 -17.32 13.55
C GLU A 17 -0.88 -16.16 14.00
N TYR A 18 -0.46 -15.31 13.06
CA TYR A 18 0.33 -14.12 13.39
C TYR A 18 -0.44 -13.16 14.30
N CYS A 19 -1.72 -12.89 14.00
CA CYS A 19 -2.56 -12.00 14.80
C CYS A 19 -2.86 -12.57 16.20
N GLU A 20 -2.89 -13.89 16.36
CA GLU A 20 -3.01 -14.52 17.68
C GLU A 20 -1.75 -14.33 18.53
N LYS A 21 -0.57 -14.37 17.90
CA LYS A 21 0.73 -14.14 18.54
C LYS A 21 0.98 -12.65 18.84
N ASP A 22 0.60 -11.76 17.93
CA ASP A 22 0.67 -10.31 18.09
C ASP A 22 -0.74 -9.71 18.08
N LYS A 23 -1.40 -9.75 19.24
CA LYS A 23 -2.79 -9.28 19.41
C LYS A 23 -2.98 -7.81 19.09
N ASP A 24 -1.92 -7.01 19.19
CA ASP A 24 -2.00 -5.57 18.92
C ASP A 24 -1.87 -5.25 17.43
N PHE A 25 -1.38 -6.18 16.61
CA PHE A 25 -1.06 -5.95 15.21
C PHE A 25 -2.23 -5.39 14.42
N LEU A 26 -3.38 -6.07 14.49
CA LEU A 26 -4.62 -5.64 13.83
C LEU A 26 -5.12 -4.31 14.40
N ILE A 27 -5.05 -4.14 15.72
CA ILE A 27 -5.51 -2.92 16.40
C ILE A 27 -4.68 -1.72 15.93
N LYS A 28 -3.35 -1.83 15.95
CA LYS A 28 -2.42 -0.78 15.51
C LYS A 28 -2.60 -0.46 14.03
N GLY A 29 -2.69 -1.48 13.17
CA GLY A 29 -2.88 -1.29 11.73
C GLY A 29 -4.20 -0.58 11.38
N ASN A 30 -5.29 -1.00 12.02
CA ASN A 30 -6.60 -0.35 11.85
C ASN A 30 -6.61 1.10 12.38
N ASP A 31 -5.95 1.35 13.51
CA ASP A 31 -5.82 2.68 14.09
C ASP A 31 -5.04 3.64 13.18
N VAL A 32 -3.94 3.17 12.57
CA VAL A 32 -3.18 3.92 11.57
C VAL A 32 -4.05 4.29 10.38
N MET A 33 -4.79 3.34 9.79
CA MET A 33 -5.69 3.63 8.65
C MET A 33 -6.77 4.64 9.02
N LYS A 34 -7.37 4.51 10.22
CA LYS A 34 -8.41 5.42 10.70
C LYS A 34 -7.87 6.84 10.89
N LYS A 35 -6.74 6.98 11.59
CA LYS A 35 -6.10 8.28 11.84
C LYS A 35 -5.65 8.94 10.54
N PHE A 36 -5.08 8.18 9.62
CA PHE A 36 -4.68 8.69 8.31
C PHE A 36 -5.87 9.21 7.50
N LYS A 37 -7.00 8.48 7.49
CA LYS A 37 -8.24 8.93 6.84
C LYS A 37 -8.72 10.28 7.40
N VAL A 38 -8.82 10.41 8.72
CA VAL A 38 -9.26 11.68 9.37
C VAL A 38 -8.31 12.82 8.98
N ARG A 39 -7.01 12.56 8.92
CA ARG A 39 -6.03 13.58 8.54
C ARG A 39 -6.15 14.00 7.08
N CYS A 40 -6.37 13.04 6.18
CA CYS A 40 -6.65 13.32 4.77
C CYS A 40 -7.87 14.24 4.61
N GLU A 41 -8.95 13.98 5.35
CA GLU A 41 -10.17 14.81 5.32
C GLU A 41 -9.92 16.24 5.82
N ARG A 42 -9.01 16.44 6.79
CA ARG A 42 -8.60 17.76 7.27
C ARG A 42 -7.65 18.46 6.30
N TYR A 43 -6.72 17.70 5.72
CA TYR A 43 -5.74 18.21 4.75
C TYR A 43 -6.41 18.79 3.50
N VAL A 44 -7.45 18.14 2.96
CA VAL A 44 -8.17 18.68 1.79
C VAL A 44 -8.99 19.93 2.11
N LYS A 45 -9.39 20.12 3.37
CA LYS A 45 -10.09 21.31 3.87
C LYS A 45 -9.14 22.44 4.28
N ASP A 46 -7.84 22.26 4.09
CA ASP A 46 -6.80 23.20 4.51
C ASP A 46 -6.85 23.47 6.04
N GLU A 47 -7.29 22.48 6.83
CA GLU A 47 -7.38 22.50 8.31
C GLU A 47 -6.14 21.88 8.98
N ASP A 48 -5.24 21.27 8.20
CA ASP A 48 -4.02 20.62 8.66
C ASP A 48 -2.98 20.66 7.54
N ASP A 49 -1.88 21.39 7.72
CA ASP A 49 -0.82 21.51 6.71
C ASP A 49 0.16 20.34 6.73
N ALA A 50 0.11 19.50 7.77
CA ALA A 50 1.04 18.41 7.99
C ALA A 50 0.35 17.08 7.75
N LEU A 51 0.26 16.62 6.49
CA LEU A 51 -0.35 15.32 6.17
C LEU A 51 0.38 14.13 6.84
N PHE A 52 1.69 14.25 7.03
CA PHE A 52 2.54 13.18 7.55
C PHE A 52 3.05 13.49 8.94
N GLU A 53 2.52 12.77 9.91
CA GLU A 53 3.26 12.52 11.13
C GLU A 53 4.18 11.32 10.91
N THR A 54 5.39 11.41 11.47
CA THR A 54 6.40 10.35 11.47
C THR A 54 5.82 9.01 11.94
N SER A 55 4.81 9.03 12.81
CA SER A 55 4.10 7.86 13.35
C SER A 55 3.41 6.99 12.29
N PHE A 56 2.81 7.58 11.25
CA PHE A 56 2.20 6.85 10.12
C PHE A 56 3.24 6.15 9.25
N LEU A 57 4.45 6.70 9.24
CA LEU A 57 5.57 6.15 8.51
C LEU A 57 6.35 5.13 9.36
N ILE A 58 6.10 5.01 10.67
CA ILE A 58 6.98 4.26 11.60
C ILE A 58 6.31 3.06 12.30
N SER A 59 4.98 2.97 12.44
CA SER A 59 4.39 1.90 13.27
C SER A 59 3.37 0.99 12.55
N GLY A 60 3.68 -0.32 12.50
CA GLY A 60 2.65 -1.38 12.46
C GLY A 60 2.39 -2.12 11.15
N LEU A 61 3.40 -2.85 10.64
CA LEU A 61 3.37 -4.19 10.01
C LEU A 61 4.87 -4.51 9.81
N LYS A 62 5.49 -5.45 10.55
CA LYS A 62 6.93 -5.82 10.35
C LYS A 62 7.10 -6.40 8.94
N ASP A 63 7.64 -5.76 7.92
CA ASP A 63 8.03 -4.41 7.70
C ASP A 63 7.31 -4.01 6.39
N PHE A 64 6.79 -2.80 6.25
CA PHE A 64 6.69 -2.19 4.91
C PHE A 64 8.12 -1.86 4.36
N ALA A 65 9.05 -2.80 4.57
CA ALA A 65 10.49 -3.00 4.36
C ALA A 65 11.54 -2.02 4.93
N ALA A 66 11.49 -1.63 6.20
CA ALA A 66 12.64 -0.95 6.81
C ALA A 66 13.75 -1.93 7.23
N SER A 67 14.49 -2.45 6.24
CA SER A 67 15.93 -2.59 6.42
C SER A 67 16.54 -1.18 6.45
N GLY A 68 17.71 -1.00 7.10
CA GLY A 68 18.25 0.31 7.49
C GLY A 68 18.29 1.42 6.42
N SER A 69 18.25 1.09 5.14
CA SER A 69 18.16 2.05 4.03
C SER A 69 16.86 2.87 4.02
N ALA A 70 15.75 2.33 4.55
CA ALA A 70 14.48 3.06 4.62
C ALA A 70 14.59 4.25 5.58
N ALA A 71 15.14 4.09 6.78
CA ALA A 71 15.29 5.20 7.73
C ALA A 71 16.09 6.37 7.12
N VAL A 72 17.14 6.06 6.35
CA VAL A 72 18.00 7.05 5.69
C VAL A 72 17.30 7.78 4.54
N ALA A 73 16.34 7.13 3.86
CA ALA A 73 15.59 7.74 2.75
C ALA A 73 14.40 8.60 3.23
N GLN A 74 14.04 8.54 4.52
CA GLN A 74 12.87 9.25 5.07
C GLN A 74 12.91 10.77 4.87
N PRO A 75 14.04 11.47 5.10
CA PRO A 75 14.11 12.92 4.88
C PRO A 75 13.81 13.30 3.43
N ASN A 76 14.24 12.49 2.46
CA ASN A 76 13.96 12.73 1.04
C ASN A 76 12.47 12.63 0.73
N PHE A 77 11.76 11.69 1.37
CA PHE A 77 10.32 11.57 1.22
C PHE A 77 9.62 12.80 1.82
N ILE A 78 9.97 13.19 3.04
CA ILE A 78 9.37 14.35 3.71
C ILE A 78 9.58 15.62 2.88
N ALA A 79 10.83 15.90 2.48
CA ALA A 79 11.16 17.06 1.65
C ALA A 79 10.38 17.08 0.33
N PHE A 80 10.24 15.93 -0.33
CA PHE A 80 9.45 15.81 -1.54
C PHE A 80 7.96 16.11 -1.30
N MET A 81 7.37 15.62 -0.21
CA MET A 81 5.95 15.86 0.14
C MET A 81 5.69 17.32 0.55
N GLU A 82 6.72 18.08 0.90
CA GLU A 82 6.60 19.49 1.25
C GLU A 82 6.59 20.42 0.03
N LEU A 83 7.01 19.94 -1.14
CA LEU A 83 6.99 20.74 -2.38
C LEU A 83 5.55 21.17 -2.75
N PRO A 84 5.30 22.44 -3.13
CA PRO A 84 3.97 22.93 -3.49
C PRO A 84 3.27 22.08 -4.56
N GLU A 85 3.99 21.70 -5.61
CA GLU A 85 3.49 20.85 -6.69
C GLU A 85 3.12 19.44 -6.21
N THR A 86 3.93 18.87 -5.30
CA THR A 86 3.63 17.57 -4.69
C THR A 86 2.39 17.64 -3.84
N ARG A 87 2.26 18.68 -2.99
CA ARG A 87 1.07 18.92 -2.16
C ARG A 87 -0.20 19.02 -3.00
N MET A 88 -0.16 19.72 -4.13
CA MET A 88 -1.30 19.80 -5.06
C MET A 88 -1.68 18.42 -5.64
N LYS A 89 -0.71 17.61 -6.07
CA LYS A 89 -0.99 16.26 -6.59
C LYS A 89 -1.53 15.33 -5.51
N VAL A 90 -1.01 15.46 -4.29
CA VAL A 90 -1.48 14.70 -3.11
C VAL A 90 -2.92 15.07 -2.77
N LYS A 91 -3.28 16.36 -2.78
CA LYS A 91 -4.66 16.82 -2.58
C LYS A 91 -5.61 16.19 -3.60
N GLN A 92 -5.23 16.20 -4.89
CA GLN A 92 -6.01 15.55 -5.95
C GLN A 92 -6.19 14.04 -5.72
N LEU A 93 -5.16 13.32 -5.25
CA LEU A 93 -5.29 11.90 -4.92
C LEU A 93 -6.20 11.64 -3.72
N ILE A 94 -6.15 12.50 -2.71
CA ILE A 94 -7.00 12.41 -1.53
C ILE A 94 -8.45 12.68 -1.91
N GLU A 95 -8.72 13.75 -2.66
CA GLU A 95 -10.05 14.07 -3.18
C GLU A 95 -10.60 12.91 -4.03
N LEU A 96 -9.77 12.32 -4.89
CA LEU A 96 -10.16 11.14 -5.66
C LEU A 96 -10.56 9.95 -4.77
N ARG A 97 -9.89 9.75 -3.65
CA ARG A 97 -10.16 8.64 -2.72
C ARG A 97 -11.41 8.87 -1.87
N PHE A 98 -11.59 10.08 -1.34
CA PHE A 98 -12.58 10.38 -0.29
C PHE A 98 -13.78 11.19 -0.80
N CYS A 99 -13.64 11.87 -1.93
CA CYS A 99 -14.68 12.71 -2.53
C CYS A 99 -15.12 12.23 -3.93
N GLY A 100 -14.37 11.31 -4.55
CA GLY A 100 -14.70 10.78 -5.89
C GLY A 100 -15.80 9.73 -5.88
N GLU A 101 -16.85 9.92 -6.68
CA GLU A 101 -17.97 8.98 -6.85
C GLU A 101 -17.59 7.68 -7.59
N ARG A 102 -16.36 7.54 -8.10
CA ARG A 102 -15.97 6.44 -8.99
C ARG A 102 -14.63 5.83 -8.63
N ALA A 103 -14.67 4.84 -7.75
CA ALA A 103 -13.55 3.97 -7.42
C ALA A 103 -12.94 3.22 -8.63
N SER A 104 -13.51 3.32 -9.84
CA SER A 104 -12.96 2.80 -11.09
C SER A 104 -11.98 3.74 -11.80
N GLU A 105 -11.99 5.04 -11.48
CA GLU A 105 -11.19 6.06 -12.19
C GLU A 105 -9.83 6.36 -11.52
N TRP A 106 -9.54 5.73 -10.37
CA TRP A 106 -8.34 6.04 -9.60
C TRP A 106 -7.04 5.67 -10.31
N LEU A 107 -6.98 4.49 -10.94
CA LEU A 107 -5.74 3.96 -11.50
C LEU A 107 -5.22 4.83 -12.66
N PRO A 108 -6.04 5.22 -13.66
CA PRO A 108 -5.65 6.19 -14.66
C PRO A 108 -5.13 7.50 -14.05
N LYS A 109 -5.79 8.02 -13.01
CA LYS A 109 -5.40 9.29 -12.38
C LYS A 109 -4.10 9.19 -11.58
N VAL A 110 -3.87 8.09 -10.87
CA VAL A 110 -2.59 7.84 -10.19
C VAL A 110 -1.45 7.76 -11.20
N GLU A 111 -1.67 7.08 -12.33
CA GLU A 111 -0.69 7.00 -13.42
C GLU A 111 -0.45 8.35 -14.09
N GLU A 112 -1.50 9.16 -14.31
CA GLU A 112 -1.43 10.52 -14.84
C GLU A 112 -0.63 11.46 -13.94
N LEU A 113 -0.89 11.44 -12.63
CA LEU A 113 -0.20 12.31 -11.67
C LEU A 113 1.28 11.93 -11.51
N ASN A 114 1.64 10.67 -11.77
CA ASN A 114 3.01 10.14 -11.81
C ASN A 114 3.90 10.53 -10.61
N LEU A 115 3.28 10.61 -9.44
CA LEU A 115 3.89 11.06 -8.18
C LEU A 115 5.14 10.24 -7.80
N GLN A 116 5.17 8.95 -8.19
CA GLN A 116 6.35 8.08 -8.01
C GLN A 116 7.52 8.49 -8.93
N GLY A 117 7.23 8.83 -10.18
CA GLY A 117 8.23 9.29 -11.14
C GLY A 117 8.85 10.61 -10.70
N ASP A 118 8.02 11.55 -10.25
CA ASP A 118 8.48 12.84 -9.73
C ASP A 118 9.36 12.68 -8.50
N LEU A 119 9.01 11.79 -7.57
CA LEU A 119 9.84 11.47 -6.42
C LEU A 119 11.22 10.96 -6.85
N PHE A 120 11.29 10.11 -7.86
CA PHE A 120 12.58 9.58 -8.32
C PHE A 120 13.42 10.65 -9.00
N ALA A 121 12.82 11.53 -9.81
CA ALA A 121 13.49 12.67 -10.41
C ALA A 121 13.99 13.67 -9.35
N PHE A 122 13.17 13.93 -8.31
CA PHE A 122 13.55 14.77 -7.18
C PHE A 122 14.77 14.20 -6.45
N VAL A 123 14.76 12.91 -6.11
CA VAL A 123 15.86 12.25 -5.39
C VAL A 123 17.14 12.21 -6.24
N GLU A 124 17.01 11.96 -7.55
CA GLU A 124 18.14 11.96 -8.48
C GLU A 124 18.79 13.34 -8.59
N SER A 125 17.99 14.40 -8.61
CA SER A 125 18.47 15.79 -8.66
C SER A 125 19.13 16.25 -7.36
N ASN A 126 18.74 15.68 -6.21
CA ASN A 126 19.20 16.10 -4.88
C ASN A 126 20.20 15.13 -4.22
N GLY A 127 20.61 14.04 -4.90
CA GLY A 127 21.68 13.16 -4.44
C GLY A 127 21.33 12.25 -3.27
N GLY A 128 20.16 11.60 -3.29
CA GLY A 128 19.65 10.81 -2.17
C GLY A 128 19.36 9.33 -2.44
N LEU A 129 19.02 8.60 -1.38
CA LEU A 129 18.41 7.27 -1.48
C LEU A 129 16.91 7.39 -1.83
N LYS A 130 16.45 6.54 -2.75
CA LYS A 130 15.05 6.53 -3.19
C LYS A 130 14.12 5.98 -2.09
N PRO A 131 13.13 6.73 -1.62
CA PRO A 131 12.23 6.30 -0.55
C PRO A 131 11.06 5.44 -1.08
N HIS A 132 11.38 4.40 -1.86
CA HIS A 132 10.39 3.50 -2.49
C HIS A 132 9.31 3.03 -1.53
N LEU A 133 9.71 2.71 -0.31
CA LEU A 133 8.87 2.09 0.69
C LEU A 133 7.94 3.08 1.38
N PHE A 134 8.37 4.32 1.60
CA PHE A 134 7.48 5.37 2.12
C PHE A 134 6.44 5.76 1.08
N PHE A 135 6.85 5.86 -0.19
CA PHE A 135 5.90 6.08 -1.28
C PHE A 135 4.86 4.95 -1.34
N HIS A 136 5.29 3.70 -1.24
CA HIS A 136 4.38 2.56 -1.22
C HIS A 136 3.45 2.55 0.00
N ARG A 137 3.95 2.87 1.21
CA ARG A 137 3.14 3.02 2.43
C ARG A 137 2.07 4.09 2.23
N PHE A 138 2.46 5.26 1.74
CA PHE A 138 1.54 6.36 1.45
C PHE A 138 0.46 5.93 0.46
N HIS A 139 0.87 5.31 -0.66
CA HIS A 139 -0.06 4.78 -1.65
C HIS A 139 -1.02 3.75 -1.04
N ASN A 140 -0.53 2.90 -0.13
CA ASN A 140 -1.38 1.89 0.51
C ASN A 140 -2.38 2.49 1.51
N LEU A 141 -1.97 3.52 2.25
CA LEU A 141 -2.88 4.25 3.14
C LEU A 141 -3.95 5.03 2.36
N LEU A 142 -3.62 5.58 1.19
CA LEU A 142 -4.60 6.23 0.32
C LEU A 142 -5.55 5.21 -0.34
N PHE A 143 -5.02 4.13 -0.91
CA PHE A 143 -5.78 3.20 -1.75
C PHE A 143 -5.79 1.75 -1.23
N PRO A 144 -6.16 1.48 0.05
CA PRO A 144 -6.02 0.15 0.66
C PRO A 144 -6.88 -0.94 -0.04
N ASN A 145 -7.93 -0.53 -0.74
CA ASN A 145 -8.76 -1.44 -1.53
C ASN A 145 -8.08 -1.93 -2.81
N GLN A 146 -6.97 -1.31 -3.20
CA GLN A 146 -6.31 -1.48 -4.50
C GLN A 146 -4.80 -1.75 -4.37
N SER A 147 -4.25 -1.81 -3.18
CA SER A 147 -2.82 -2.06 -2.93
C SER A 147 -2.59 -3.11 -1.88
N THR A 148 -1.45 -3.77 -1.95
CA THR A 148 -1.01 -4.75 -0.96
C THR A 148 0.05 -4.14 -0.06
N ALA A 149 0.39 -4.80 1.05
CA ALA A 149 1.51 -4.42 1.91
C ALA A 149 2.90 -4.77 1.32
N ILE A 150 2.95 -5.43 0.16
CA ILE A 150 4.21 -5.86 -0.46
C ILE A 150 4.89 -4.67 -1.15
N GLY A 151 5.79 -3.97 -0.44
CA GLY A 151 6.53 -2.83 -0.99
C GLY A 151 7.73 -3.20 -1.86
N GLU A 152 8.26 -4.42 -1.73
CA GLU A 152 9.42 -4.87 -2.50
C GLU A 152 8.99 -5.37 -3.89
N GLY A 153 9.55 -4.79 -4.94
CA GLY A 153 9.18 -5.11 -6.33
C GLY A 153 9.40 -6.58 -6.71
N THR A 154 10.47 -7.21 -6.22
CA THR A 154 10.77 -8.63 -6.48
C THR A 154 9.72 -9.54 -5.85
N ARG A 155 9.41 -9.32 -4.56
CA ARG A 155 8.35 -10.08 -3.86
C ARG A 155 6.99 -9.88 -4.53
N LEU A 156 6.65 -8.64 -4.87
CA LEU A 156 5.37 -8.35 -5.54
C LEU A 156 5.24 -9.12 -6.85
N LYS A 157 6.31 -9.20 -7.65
CA LYS A 157 6.35 -9.96 -8.89
C LYS A 157 6.17 -11.46 -8.64
N GLN A 158 6.87 -12.02 -7.65
CA GLN A 158 6.74 -13.43 -7.28
C GLN A 158 5.32 -13.76 -6.81
N THR A 159 4.71 -12.92 -5.96
CA THR A 159 3.31 -13.08 -5.54
C THR A 159 2.34 -12.98 -6.73
N ALA A 160 2.60 -12.09 -7.69
CA ALA A 160 1.79 -11.98 -8.90
C ALA A 160 1.86 -13.27 -9.74
N GLU A 161 3.04 -13.88 -9.86
CA GLU A 161 3.25 -15.16 -10.55
C GLU A 161 2.50 -16.30 -9.84
N MET A 162 2.55 -16.38 -8.51
CA MET A 162 1.80 -17.35 -7.69
C MET A 162 0.27 -17.24 -7.90
N PHE A 163 -0.20 -16.04 -8.23
CA PHE A 163 -1.61 -15.75 -8.54
C PHE A 163 -1.98 -15.97 -10.01
N GLY A 164 -1.05 -16.45 -10.83
CA GLY A 164 -1.27 -16.67 -12.27
C GLY A 164 -1.48 -15.35 -13.03
N ILE A 165 -1.00 -14.22 -12.51
CA ILE A 165 -1.12 -12.92 -13.16
C ILE A 165 -0.05 -12.84 -14.25
N VAL A 166 -0.43 -13.19 -15.48
CA VAL A 166 0.49 -13.21 -16.62
C VAL A 166 0.84 -11.79 -17.05
N ASN A 167 2.12 -11.43 -16.87
CA ASN A 167 2.65 -10.14 -17.27
C ASN A 167 2.98 -10.11 -18.78
N ARG A 168 1.95 -10.09 -19.65
CA ARG A 168 2.14 -10.10 -21.12
C ARG A 168 2.72 -8.79 -21.68
N LYS A 169 2.58 -7.68 -20.95
CA LYS A 169 3.15 -6.35 -21.26
C LYS A 169 3.65 -5.77 -19.95
N LYS A 170 4.88 -5.25 -19.91
CA LYS A 170 5.58 -4.69 -18.72
C LYS A 170 4.63 -3.84 -17.84
N MET A 171 3.94 -4.50 -16.91
CA MET A 171 2.92 -3.90 -16.05
C MET A 171 3.59 -2.94 -15.05
N SER A 172 3.01 -1.75 -14.84
CA SER A 172 3.48 -0.80 -13.82
C SER A 172 3.35 -1.41 -12.42
N SER A 173 4.17 -0.97 -11.46
CA SER A 173 4.12 -1.48 -10.09
C SER A 173 2.73 -1.28 -9.47
N ILE A 174 2.10 -0.13 -9.69
CA ILE A 174 0.75 0.19 -9.19
C ILE A 174 -0.30 -0.75 -9.81
N ARG A 175 -0.25 -1.03 -11.11
CA ARG A 175 -1.14 -2.01 -11.75
C ARG A 175 -0.95 -3.41 -11.19
N MET A 176 0.30 -3.79 -10.90
CA MET A 176 0.61 -5.09 -10.31
C MET A 176 0.07 -5.21 -8.88
N GLN A 177 0.22 -4.16 -8.07
CA GLN A 177 -0.41 -4.05 -6.75
C GLN A 177 -1.92 -4.30 -6.83
N ALA A 178 -2.61 -3.59 -7.73
CA ALA A 178 -4.05 -3.73 -7.92
C ALA A 178 -4.46 -5.12 -8.42
N ALA A 179 -3.70 -5.71 -9.35
CA ALA A 179 -3.97 -7.04 -9.85
C ALA A 179 -3.83 -8.11 -8.75
N VAL A 180 -2.75 -8.05 -7.96
CA VAL A 180 -2.51 -8.95 -6.83
C VAL A 180 -3.62 -8.79 -5.78
N ARG A 181 -3.97 -7.53 -5.45
CA ARG A 181 -5.04 -7.20 -4.51
C ARG A 181 -6.39 -7.75 -4.94
N ASN A 182 -6.78 -7.53 -6.18
CA ASN A 182 -8.05 -7.99 -6.74
C ASN A 182 -8.13 -9.51 -6.78
N ARG A 183 -7.03 -10.18 -7.13
CA ARG A 183 -7.00 -11.64 -7.14
C ARG A 183 -7.12 -12.23 -5.74
N SER A 184 -6.36 -11.71 -4.78
CA SER A 184 -6.47 -12.12 -3.37
C SER A 184 -7.90 -11.91 -2.85
N ASN A 185 -8.53 -10.78 -3.15
CA ASN A 185 -9.91 -10.51 -2.78
C ASN A 185 -10.92 -11.49 -3.38
N SER A 186 -10.73 -11.94 -4.63
CA SER A 186 -11.58 -12.97 -5.24
C SER A 186 -11.57 -14.24 -4.38
N TYR A 187 -10.37 -14.73 -4.04
CA TYR A 187 -10.22 -15.95 -3.26
C TYR A 187 -10.75 -15.79 -1.82
N LEU A 188 -10.54 -14.63 -1.18
CA LEU A 188 -11.12 -14.36 0.15
C LEU A 188 -12.66 -14.33 0.12
N ARG A 189 -13.27 -13.89 -0.97
CA ARG A 189 -14.74 -13.96 -1.16
C ARG A 189 -15.21 -15.39 -1.38
N GLU A 190 -14.50 -16.16 -2.21
CA GLU A 190 -14.77 -17.60 -2.40
C GLU A 190 -14.67 -18.38 -1.08
N MET A 191 -13.79 -17.96 -0.16
CA MET A 191 -13.65 -18.52 1.18
C MET A 191 -14.72 -18.05 2.17
N GLY A 192 -15.53 -17.04 1.83
CA GLY A 192 -16.55 -16.47 2.72
C GLY A 192 -16.02 -15.54 3.82
N VAL A 193 -14.73 -15.22 3.83
CA VAL A 193 -14.09 -14.42 4.91
C VAL A 193 -13.84 -12.96 4.53
N PHE A 194 -14.09 -12.57 3.28
CA PHE A 194 -13.75 -11.24 2.78
C PHE A 194 -14.41 -10.10 3.59
N ASP A 195 -15.70 -10.23 3.91
CA ASP A 195 -16.44 -9.15 4.58
C ASP A 195 -16.12 -9.06 6.08
N GLU A 196 -15.53 -10.10 6.67
CA GLU A 196 -15.09 -10.13 8.08
C GLU A 196 -13.76 -9.39 8.30
N LEU A 197 -13.00 -9.17 7.23
CA LEU A 197 -11.67 -8.60 7.29
C LEU A 197 -11.70 -7.07 7.19
N SER A 198 -10.87 -6.39 7.99
CA SER A 198 -10.63 -4.96 7.81
C SER A 198 -9.84 -4.67 6.53
N ASP A 199 -9.88 -3.43 6.03
CA ASP A 199 -9.08 -3.04 4.86
C ASP A 199 -7.58 -3.28 5.10
N PHE A 200 -7.09 -3.05 6.32
CA PHE A 200 -5.73 -3.38 6.72
C PHE A 200 -5.43 -4.88 6.62
N ALA A 201 -6.30 -5.74 7.16
CA ALA A 201 -6.12 -7.18 7.07
C ALA A 201 -6.05 -7.64 5.61
N LYS A 202 -6.95 -7.10 4.78
CA LYS A 202 -7.01 -7.44 3.35
C LYS A 202 -5.75 -6.96 2.60
N THR A 203 -5.14 -5.81 2.95
CA THR A 203 -3.87 -5.37 2.34
C THR A 203 -2.69 -6.22 2.78
N ALA A 204 -2.73 -6.74 4.01
CA ALA A 204 -1.69 -7.57 4.60
C ALA A 204 -1.65 -8.99 4.04
N ILE A 205 -2.80 -9.63 3.80
CA ILE A 205 -2.88 -11.05 3.41
C ILE A 205 -1.95 -11.44 2.24
N PRO A 206 -1.83 -10.69 1.12
CA PRO A 206 -0.89 -11.02 0.05
C PRO A 206 0.56 -11.20 0.52
N TRP A 207 1.00 -10.45 1.54
CA TRP A 207 2.31 -10.66 2.17
C TRP A 207 2.42 -12.04 2.79
N PHE A 208 1.41 -12.45 3.57
CA PHE A 208 1.39 -13.77 4.19
C PHE A 208 1.26 -14.91 3.17
N VAL A 209 0.65 -14.64 2.01
CA VAL A 209 0.66 -15.61 0.90
C VAL A 209 2.07 -15.81 0.35
N TYR A 210 2.86 -14.74 0.22
CA TYR A 210 4.26 -14.84 -0.15
C TYR A 210 5.07 -15.66 0.86
N GLU A 211 4.90 -15.35 2.16
CA GLU A 211 5.60 -16.03 3.25
C GLU A 211 5.22 -17.52 3.35
N ALA A 212 3.94 -17.86 3.17
CA ALA A 212 3.47 -19.24 3.19
C ALA A 212 3.96 -20.08 1.99
N ALA A 213 4.50 -19.45 0.96
CA ALA A 213 5.05 -20.10 -0.23
C ALA A 213 6.59 -20.23 -0.20
N GLN A 214 7.25 -19.75 0.86
CA GLN A 214 8.68 -19.96 1.11
C GLN A 214 8.91 -21.26 1.88
#